data_AF-A0A534DVU1-F1
#
_entry.id   AF-A0A534DVU1-F1
#
_cell.length_a   1.000
_cell.length_b   1.000
_cell.length_c   1.000
_cell.angle_alpha   90.00
_cell.angle_beta   90.00
_cell.angle_gamma   90.00
#
_symmetry.space_group_name_H-M   'P 1'
#
loop_
_entity.id
_entity.type
_entity.pdbx_description
1 polymer ?
#
loop_
_entity_poly.entity_id
_entity_poly.type
_entity_poly.pdbx_seq_one_letter_code
_entity_poly.pdbx_strand_id
1 'polypeptide(L)'
;MPSTDPTTPYATDPSAMAQSSVSTLQSTRLAAIVPSGMSTQEACAGFRNVEECAATLHASQNLNIAFPDLKSRVTGGTKLGTAIHQLKPDANVKAEVRKAEEQARSDTRSPQG
;
A
#
# COMPACT_ATOMS: atom_id res chain seq x y z
N MET A 1 43.40 -13.04 39.01
CA MET A 1 44.13 -12.70 37.77
C MET A 1 44.77 -14.02 37.30
N PRO A 2 44.62 -14.47 36.04
CA PRO A 2 44.76 -13.70 34.80
C PRO A 2 43.50 -13.61 33.93
N SER A 3 43.50 -12.57 33.09
CA SER A 3 42.53 -12.19 32.07
C SER A 3 42.68 -12.98 30.78
N THR A 4 41.57 -13.17 30.05
CA THR A 4 41.47 -12.85 28.62
C THR A 4 40.03 -12.96 28.12
N ASP A 5 39.38 -11.82 27.91
CA ASP A 5 38.37 -11.67 26.87
C ASP A 5 39.03 -11.79 25.49
N PRO A 6 38.30 -12.33 24.50
CA PRO A 6 38.13 -11.53 23.29
C PRO A 6 36.66 -11.37 22.91
N THR A 7 36.34 -10.10 22.66
CA THR A 7 35.30 -9.57 21.77
C THR A 7 34.77 -10.57 20.74
N THR A 8 33.45 -10.71 20.70
CA THR A 8 32.76 -10.98 19.43
C THR A 8 31.54 -10.06 19.42
N PRO A 9 31.57 -8.94 18.66
CA PRO A 9 30.38 -8.17 18.44
C PRO A 9 29.42 -9.08 17.68
N TYR A 10 28.23 -9.33 18.24
CA TYR A 10 27.14 -9.88 17.47
C TYR A 10 26.90 -8.89 16.33
N ALA A 11 27.42 -9.24 15.15
CA ALA A 11 27.17 -8.52 13.93
C ALA A 11 25.65 -8.50 13.77
N THR A 12 25.05 -7.35 14.06
CA THR A 12 23.76 -6.97 13.50
C THR A 12 23.93 -7.11 12.00
N ASP A 13 23.43 -8.21 11.47
CA ASP A 13 23.33 -8.47 10.05
C ASP A 13 22.71 -7.23 9.36
N PRO A 14 23.47 -6.47 8.54
CA PRO A 14 22.90 -5.33 7.84
C PRO A 14 22.08 -5.74 6.62
N SER A 15 21.85 -7.03 6.34
CA SER A 15 21.06 -7.47 5.18
C SER A 15 19.57 -7.19 5.34
N ALA A 16 19.11 -6.80 6.54
CA ALA A 16 17.76 -6.26 6.73
C ALA A 16 17.61 -4.78 6.30
N MET A 17 18.67 -4.03 5.98
CA MET A 17 18.54 -2.60 5.62
C MET A 17 18.25 -2.33 4.14
N ALA A 18 18.46 -3.29 3.24
CA ALA A 18 18.23 -3.10 1.80
C ALA A 18 16.84 -3.57 1.31
N GLN A 19 16.21 -4.54 1.99
CA GLN A 19 14.83 -4.96 1.68
C GLN A 19 13.78 -4.09 2.39
N SER A 20 14.18 -3.45 3.50
CA SER A 20 13.32 -2.55 4.26
C SER A 20 13.09 -1.24 3.55
N SER A 21 14.08 -0.70 2.84
CA SER A 21 13.99 0.64 2.22
C SER A 21 12.93 0.70 1.12
N VAL A 22 12.71 -0.39 0.39
CA VAL A 22 11.64 -0.50 -0.63
C VAL A 22 10.26 -0.54 0.03
N SER A 23 10.09 -1.42 1.02
CA SER A 23 8.85 -1.54 1.79
C SER A 23 8.52 -0.26 2.56
N THR A 24 9.54 0.46 3.04
CA THR A 24 9.38 1.72 3.76
C THR A 24 9.02 2.87 2.80
N LEU A 25 9.62 2.93 1.60
CA LEU A 25 9.27 3.90 0.55
C LEU A 25 7.84 3.71 0.06
N GLN A 26 7.45 2.47 -0.23
CA GLN A 26 6.07 2.13 -0.60
C GLN A 26 5.10 2.50 0.52
N SER A 27 5.46 2.19 1.77
CA SER A 27 4.65 2.56 2.94
C SER A 27 4.53 4.07 3.11
N THR A 28 5.58 4.85 2.80
CA THR A 28 5.58 6.32 2.91
C THR A 28 4.72 6.97 1.83
N ARG A 29 4.85 6.50 0.59
CA ARG A 29 4.06 6.96 -0.55
C ARG A 29 2.58 6.68 -0.35
N LEU A 30 2.24 5.46 0.04
CA LEU A 30 0.88 5.09 0.40
C LEU A 30 0.37 5.86 1.61
N ALA A 31 1.19 6.05 2.66
CA ALA A 31 0.81 6.81 3.85
C ALA A 31 0.45 8.27 3.52
N ALA A 32 1.02 8.86 2.46
CA ALA A 32 0.65 10.19 2.01
C ALA A 32 -0.76 10.26 1.37
N ILE A 33 -1.30 9.12 0.93
CA ILE A 33 -2.58 8.99 0.23
C ILE A 33 -3.67 8.41 1.15
N VAL A 34 -3.26 7.73 2.23
CA VAL A 34 -4.16 7.16 3.24
C VAL A 34 -4.93 8.28 3.96
N PRO A 35 -6.26 8.14 4.11
CA PRO A 35 -7.06 9.12 4.85
C PRO A 35 -6.54 9.28 6.29
N SER A 36 -6.52 10.53 6.76
CA SER A 36 -6.05 10.87 8.11
C SER A 36 -6.83 10.09 9.17
N GLY A 37 -6.12 9.36 10.03
CA GLY A 37 -6.70 8.52 11.07
C GLY A 37 -6.63 7.00 10.80
N MET A 38 -6.02 6.56 9.70
CA MET A 38 -5.73 5.15 9.43
C MET A 38 -4.25 4.95 9.05
N SER A 39 -3.65 3.83 9.45
CA SER A 39 -2.29 3.47 9.00
C SER A 39 -2.33 2.77 7.64
N THR A 40 -1.24 2.84 6.87
CA THR A 40 -1.08 2.12 5.59
C THR A 40 -1.33 0.63 5.73
N GLN A 41 -0.84 0.03 6.83
CA GLN A 41 -1.06 -1.37 7.17
C GLN A 41 -2.55 -1.67 7.34
N GLU A 42 -3.28 -0.83 8.07
CA GLU A 42 -4.72 -0.99 8.27
C GLU A 42 -5.49 -0.74 6.98
N ALA A 43 -5.09 0.25 6.19
CA ALA A 43 -5.69 0.52 4.89
C ALA A 43 -5.53 -0.69 3.97
N CYS A 44 -4.33 -1.27 3.90
CA CYS A 44 -4.03 -2.42 3.05
C CYS A 44 -4.37 -3.78 3.67
N ALA A 45 -4.91 -3.83 4.88
CA ALA A 45 -5.31 -5.08 5.52
C ALA A 45 -6.45 -5.75 4.75
N GLY A 46 -6.26 -7.03 4.39
CA GLY A 46 -7.25 -7.84 3.66
C GLY A 46 -7.20 -7.71 2.14
N PHE A 47 -6.32 -6.85 1.59
CA PHE A 47 -6.06 -6.82 0.16
C PHE A 47 -5.15 -7.97 -0.26
N ARG A 48 -5.30 -8.42 -1.51
CA ARG A 48 -4.45 -9.49 -2.03
C ARG A 48 -3.02 -9.02 -2.28
N ASN A 49 -2.87 -7.76 -2.72
CA ASN A 49 -1.61 -7.16 -3.09
C ASN A 49 -1.59 -5.68 -2.71
N VAL A 50 -0.38 -5.14 -2.52
CA VAL A 50 -0.17 -3.72 -2.22
C VAL A 50 -0.67 -2.82 -3.36
N GLU A 51 -0.54 -3.26 -4.62
CA GLU A 51 -1.08 -2.56 -5.79
C GLU A 51 -2.61 -2.41 -5.71
N GLU A 52 -3.33 -3.42 -5.24
CA GLU A 52 -4.79 -3.39 -5.14
C GLU A 52 -5.24 -2.43 -4.02
N CYS A 53 -4.51 -2.40 -2.91
CA CYS A 53 -4.71 -1.42 -1.84
C CYS A 53 -4.47 0.01 -2.36
N ALA A 54 -3.31 0.24 -3.00
CA ALA A 54 -2.94 1.53 -3.56
C ALA A 54 -3.97 2.02 -4.60
N ALA A 55 -4.44 1.13 -5.47
CA ALA A 55 -5.47 1.45 -6.45
C ALA A 55 -6.79 1.78 -5.76
N THR A 56 -7.15 1.07 -4.69
CA THR A 56 -8.37 1.36 -3.95
C THR A 56 -8.30 2.72 -3.24
N LEU A 57 -7.15 3.06 -2.66
CA LEU A 57 -6.89 4.38 -2.06
C LEU A 57 -7.01 5.50 -3.11
N HIS A 58 -6.32 5.34 -4.25
CA HIS A 58 -6.39 6.31 -5.34
C HIS A 58 -7.79 6.43 -5.92
N ALA A 59 -8.50 5.33 -6.12
CA ALA A 59 -9.88 5.36 -6.61
C ALA A 59 -10.82 6.11 -5.65
N SER A 60 -10.69 5.87 -4.34
CA SER A 60 -11.43 6.60 -3.30
C SER A 60 -11.14 8.10 -3.35
N GLN A 61 -9.88 8.50 -3.50
CA GLN A 61 -9.49 9.90 -3.54
C GLN A 61 -9.94 10.60 -4.83
N ASN A 62 -9.75 9.96 -5.98
CA ASN A 62 -10.15 10.46 -7.30
C ASN A 62 -11.66 10.69 -7.40
N LEU A 63 -12.44 9.79 -6.82
CA LEU A 63 -13.90 9.83 -6.88
C LEU A 63 -14.57 10.46 -5.65
N ASN A 64 -13.77 10.87 -4.67
CA ASN A 64 -14.24 11.40 -3.39
C ASN A 64 -15.23 10.43 -2.68
N ILE A 65 -14.93 9.14 -2.72
CA ILE A 65 -15.75 8.08 -2.10
C ILE A 65 -15.09 7.68 -0.77
N ALA A 66 -15.89 7.26 0.21
CA ALA A 66 -15.37 6.70 1.45
C ALA A 66 -14.51 5.44 1.18
N PHE A 67 -13.20 5.55 1.41
CA PHE A 67 -12.26 4.42 1.36
C PHE A 67 -12.70 3.17 2.14
N PRO A 68 -13.22 3.26 3.39
CA PRO A 68 -13.61 2.05 4.12
C PRO A 68 -14.72 1.25 3.45
N ASP A 69 -15.67 1.91 2.76
CA ASP A 69 -16.74 1.22 2.03
C ASP A 69 -16.19 0.49 0.80
N LEU A 70 -15.33 1.20 0.04
CA LEU A 70 -14.67 0.65 -1.13
C LEU A 70 -13.76 -0.53 -0.75
N LYS A 71 -12.98 -0.38 0.32
CA LYS A 71 -12.14 -1.43 0.90
C LYS A 71 -12.96 -2.65 1.27
N SER A 72 -14.02 -2.50 2.06
CA SER A 72 -14.82 -3.64 2.53
C SER A 72 -15.34 -4.50 1.38
N ARG A 73 -15.70 -3.87 0.25
CA ARG A 73 -16.15 -4.58 -0.95
C ARG A 73 -15.01 -5.31 -1.64
N VAL A 74 -13.88 -4.65 -1.82
CA VAL A 74 -12.71 -5.23 -2.50
C VAL A 74 -12.12 -6.38 -1.70
N THR A 75 -11.90 -6.19 -0.40
CA THR A 75 -11.43 -7.25 0.52
C THR A 75 -12.47 -8.36 0.69
N GLY A 76 -13.76 -8.07 0.46
CA GLY A 76 -14.83 -9.06 0.38
C GLY A 76 -14.85 -9.89 -0.91
N GLY A 77 -13.90 -9.68 -1.83
CA GLY A 77 -13.79 -10.42 -3.10
C GLY A 77 -14.43 -9.72 -4.30
N THR A 78 -14.92 -8.49 -4.14
CA THR A 78 -15.46 -7.70 -5.26
C THR A 78 -14.32 -7.07 -6.05
N LYS A 79 -14.44 -7.00 -7.38
CA LYS A 79 -13.46 -6.25 -8.19
C LYS A 79 -13.58 -4.75 -7.92
N LEU A 80 -12.45 -4.04 -7.93
CA LEU A 80 -12.39 -2.58 -7.72
C LEU A 80 -13.41 -1.82 -8.58
N GLY A 81 -13.50 -2.14 -9.87
CA GLY A 81 -14.48 -1.49 -10.75
C GLY A 81 -15.94 -1.74 -10.35
N THR A 82 -16.28 -2.95 -9.93
CA THR A 82 -17.63 -3.26 -9.45
C THR A 82 -17.93 -2.51 -8.15
N ALA A 83 -16.96 -2.42 -7.24
CA ALA A 83 -17.12 -1.67 -5.99
C ALA A 83 -17.33 -0.17 -6.26
N ILE A 84 -16.54 0.40 -7.18
CA ILE A 84 -16.69 1.80 -7.64
C ILE A 84 -18.08 2.01 -8.24
N HIS A 85 -18.53 1.14 -9.16
CA HIS A 85 -19.84 1.27 -9.79
C HIS A 85 -20.99 1.24 -8.78
N GLN A 86 -20.88 0.43 -7.72
CA GLN A 86 -21.89 0.35 -6.67
C GLN A 86 -21.94 1.60 -5.79
N LEU A 87 -20.82 2.29 -5.59
CA LEU A 87 -20.74 3.49 -4.75
C LEU A 87 -20.96 4.79 -5.53
N LYS A 88 -20.45 4.85 -6.76
CA LYS A 88 -20.55 5.97 -7.70
C LYS A 88 -20.93 5.43 -9.09
N PRO A 89 -22.21 5.10 -9.31
CA PRO A 89 -22.68 4.62 -10.62
C PRO A 89 -22.53 5.67 -11.73
N ASP A 90 -22.47 6.95 -11.36
CA ASP A 90 -22.27 8.09 -12.27
C ASP A 90 -20.79 8.26 -12.71
N ALA A 91 -19.84 7.63 -12.01
CA ALA A 91 -18.43 7.71 -12.38
C ALA A 91 -18.11 6.82 -13.57
N ASN A 92 -17.11 7.23 -14.37
CA ASN A 92 -16.57 6.38 -15.43
C ASN A 92 -15.66 5.29 -14.86
N VAL A 93 -16.27 4.24 -14.32
CA VAL A 93 -15.62 3.11 -13.63
C VAL A 93 -14.35 2.64 -14.34
N LYS A 94 -14.41 2.45 -15.67
CA LYS A 94 -13.27 1.93 -16.43
C LYS A 94 -12.08 2.89 -16.44
N ALA A 95 -12.35 4.18 -16.61
CA ALA A 95 -11.30 5.20 -16.59
C ALA A 95 -10.69 5.34 -15.19
N GLU A 96 -11.53 5.30 -14.16
CA GLU A 96 -11.11 5.50 -12.77
C GLU A 96 -10.33 4.31 -12.22
N VAL A 97 -10.77 3.08 -12.52
CA VAL A 97 -9.99 1.87 -12.22
C VAL A 97 -8.62 1.96 -12.87
N ARG A 98 -8.58 2.25 -14.17
CA ARG A 98 -7.33 2.33 -14.91
C ARG A 98 -6.41 3.41 -14.33
N LYS A 99 -6.93 4.61 -14.08
CA LYS A 99 -6.20 5.71 -13.48
C LYS A 99 -5.64 5.32 -12.11
N ALA A 100 -6.46 4.69 -11.28
CA ALA A 100 -6.07 4.27 -9.96
C ALA A 100 -5.02 3.14 -9.99
N GLU A 101 -5.11 2.19 -10.92
CA GLU A 101 -4.09 1.16 -11.17
C GLU A 101 -2.78 1.77 -11.68
N GLU A 102 -2.84 2.76 -12.57
CA GLU A 102 -1.67 3.49 -13.07
C GLU A 102 -0.97 4.24 -11.93
N GLN A 103 -1.73 4.94 -11.08
CA GLN A 103 -1.18 5.61 -9.90
C GLN A 103 -0.62 4.63 -8.88
N ALA A 104 -1.35 3.54 -8.62
CA ALA A 104 -0.89 2.46 -7.76
C ALA A 104 0.44 1.89 -8.23
N ARG A 105 0.57 1.60 -9.53
CA ARG A 105 1.82 1.15 -10.13
C ARG A 105 2.92 2.17 -9.99
N SER A 106 2.64 3.47 -10.14
CA SER A 106 3.63 4.51 -9.89
C SER A 106 4.09 4.56 -8.43
N ASP A 107 3.21 4.27 -7.47
CA ASP A 107 3.55 4.22 -6.04
C ASP A 107 4.25 2.92 -5.63
N THR A 108 3.92 1.79 -6.26
CA THR A 108 4.50 0.48 -5.96
C THR A 108 5.73 0.14 -6.78
N ARG A 109 5.95 0.80 -7.92
CA ARG A 109 7.13 0.58 -8.76
C ARG A 109 8.38 1.01 -8.02
N SER A 110 9.08 0.01 -7.49
CA SER A 110 10.47 0.13 -7.06
C SER A 110 11.31 0.71 -8.20
N PRO A 111 12.28 1.60 -7.94
CA PRO A 111 13.36 1.81 -8.89
C PRO A 111 14.17 0.50 -8.94
N GLN A 112 13.84 -0.39 -9.87
CA GLN A 112 14.83 -1.36 -10.35
C GLN A 112 15.73 -0.60 -11.32
N GLY A 113 16.85 -0.12 -10.80
CA GLY A 113 17.95 0.52 -11.51
C GLY A 113 19.19 0.42 -10.65
#